data_AF-H5U594-F1
#
_entry.id   AF-H5U594-F1
#
_cell.length_a   1.000
_cell.length_b   1.000
_cell.length_c   1.000
_cell.angle_alpha   90.00
_cell.angle_beta   90.00
_cell.angle_gamma   90.00
#
_symmetry.space_group_name_H-M   'P 1'
#
loop_
_entity.id
_entity.type
_entity.pdbx_description
1 polymer ?
#
loop_
_entity_poly.entity_id
_entity_poly.type
_entity_poly.pdbx_seq_one_letter_code
_entity_poly.pdbx_strand_id
1 'polypeptide(L)'
;MDNVTVTPEVLEGFAATNVAIGTAVGAAGTIDAAANTAAMIGVFGLIGQEFLAAFITAQANHLVGVGSLAAVHASTAASTVAALAEFDANDAAGAAAIRSVL
;
A
#
# COMPACT_ATOMS: atom_id res chain seq x y z
N MET A 1 -12.02 21.79 17.33
CA MET A 1 -11.93 20.32 17.36
C MET A 1 -11.84 19.97 18.82
N ASP A 2 -12.98 19.68 19.44
CA ASP A 2 -13.11 19.87 20.89
C ASP A 2 -13.07 18.53 21.64
N ASN A 3 -13.09 17.41 20.91
CA ASN A 3 -12.87 16.07 21.45
C ASN A 3 -12.29 15.15 20.35
N VAL A 4 -11.16 14.51 20.64
CA VAL A 4 -10.50 13.53 19.77
C VAL A 4 -10.39 12.22 20.55
N THR A 5 -11.08 11.19 20.09
CA THR A 5 -11.09 9.86 20.72
C THR A 5 -10.52 8.83 19.76
N VAL A 6 -9.66 7.96 20.29
CA VAL A 6 -9.07 6.82 19.57
C VAL A 6 -9.76 5.54 20.03
N THR A 7 -10.09 4.66 19.08
CA THR A 7 -10.54 3.29 19.33
C THR A 7 -9.51 2.34 18.72
N PRO A 8 -8.61 1.75 19.52
CA PRO A 8 -7.49 0.95 19.02
C PRO A 8 -7.90 -0.18 18.07
N GLU A 9 -8.98 -0.90 18.39
CA GLU A 9 -9.47 -2.05 17.61
C GLU A 9 -9.89 -1.65 16.19
N VAL A 10 -10.40 -0.41 16.02
CA VAL A 10 -10.76 0.12 14.70
C VAL A 10 -9.51 0.42 13.88
N LEU A 11 -8.46 0.95 14.51
CA LEU A 11 -7.19 1.22 13.83
C LEU A 11 -6.45 -0.07 13.48
N GLU A 12 -6.54 -1.12 14.31
CA GLU A 12 -6.02 -2.45 13.98
C GLU A 12 -6.71 -3.01 12.73
N GLY A 13 -8.04 -2.95 12.68
CA GLY A 13 -8.82 -3.35 11.50
C GLY A 13 -8.49 -2.53 10.26
N PHE A 14 -8.27 -1.22 10.41
CA PHE A 14 -7.82 -0.34 9.34
C PHE A 14 -6.43 -0.72 8.82
N ALA A 15 -5.48 -1.01 9.71
CA ALA A 15 -4.15 -1.47 9.34
C ALA A 15 -4.21 -2.81 8.59
N ALA A 16 -4.97 -3.78 9.12
CA ALA A 16 -5.16 -5.08 8.48
C ALA A 16 -5.78 -4.96 7.08
N THR A 17 -6.75 -4.06 6.92
CA THR A 17 -7.37 -3.76 5.62
C THR A 17 -6.34 -3.19 4.64
N ASN A 18 -5.50 -2.26 5.07
CA ASN A 18 -4.43 -1.71 4.23
C ASN A 18 -3.40 -2.78 3.84
N VAL A 19 -3.03 -3.70 4.74
CA VAL A 19 -2.18 -4.85 4.37
C VAL A 19 -2.84 -5.70 3.29
N ALA A 20 -4.13 -6.01 3.45
CA ALA A 20 -4.88 -6.82 2.50
C ALA A 20 -4.96 -6.15 1.11
N ILE A 21 -5.25 -4.85 1.07
CA ILE A 21 -5.28 -4.08 -0.19
C ILE A 21 -3.88 -4.04 -0.81
N GLY A 22 -2.85 -3.69 -0.04
CA GLY A 22 -1.48 -3.64 -0.56
C GLY A 22 -1.03 -4.97 -1.15
N THR A 23 -1.37 -6.08 -0.50
CA THR A 23 -1.08 -7.44 -0.99
C THR A 23 -1.85 -7.76 -2.27
N ALA A 24 -3.15 -7.47 -2.31
CA ALA A 24 -3.99 -7.73 -3.47
C ALA A 24 -3.56 -6.90 -4.70
N VAL A 25 -3.25 -5.61 -4.49
CA VAL A 25 -2.74 -4.71 -5.54
C VAL A 25 -1.38 -5.17 -6.03
N GLY A 26 -0.47 -5.52 -5.11
CA GLY A 26 0.85 -6.05 -5.47
C GLY A 26 0.76 -7.33 -6.29
N ALA A 27 -0.11 -8.27 -5.90
CA ALA A 27 -0.38 -9.49 -6.65
C ALA A 27 -1.03 -9.22 -8.02
N ALA A 28 -1.95 -8.26 -8.12
CA ALA A 28 -2.52 -7.85 -9.41
C ALA A 28 -1.47 -7.24 -10.35
N GLY A 29 -0.41 -6.65 -9.80
CA GLY A 29 0.73 -6.13 -10.54
C GLY A 29 1.75 -7.17 -11.01
N THR A 30 1.64 -8.45 -10.60
CA THR A 30 2.57 -9.48 -11.06
C THR A 30 2.16 -9.95 -12.45
N ILE A 31 2.87 -9.45 -13.47
CA ILE A 31 2.71 -9.90 -14.86
C ILE A 31 4.08 -10.26 -15.45
N ASP A 32 4.08 -11.14 -16.44
CA ASP A 32 5.24 -11.30 -17.33
C ASP A 32 5.19 -10.21 -18.40
N ALA A 33 5.85 -9.08 -18.11
CA ALA A 33 5.91 -7.94 -19.01
C ALA A 33 6.60 -8.29 -20.34
N ALA A 34 7.56 -9.21 -20.33
CA ALA A 34 8.26 -9.65 -21.53
C ALA A 34 7.34 -10.49 -22.41
N ALA A 35 6.60 -11.44 -21.83
CA ALA A 35 5.62 -12.24 -22.56
C ALA A 35 4.47 -11.37 -23.12
N ASN A 36 3.96 -10.41 -22.34
CA ASN A 36 2.94 -9.48 -22.82
C ASN A 36 3.47 -8.61 -23.96
N THR A 37 4.69 -8.09 -23.86
CA THR A 37 5.32 -7.32 -24.94
C THR A 37 5.51 -8.15 -26.19
N ALA A 38 5.99 -9.39 -26.07
CA ALA A 38 6.16 -10.30 -27.20
C ALA A 38 4.85 -10.62 -27.90
N ALA A 39 3.76 -10.82 -27.15
CA ALA A 39 2.43 -11.01 -27.72
C ALA A 39 1.96 -9.79 -28.53
N MET A 40 2.29 -8.57 -28.07
CA MET A 40 1.92 -7.33 -28.76
C MET A 40 2.70 -7.08 -30.06
N ILE A 41 3.89 -7.68 -30.25
CA ILE A 41 4.63 -7.61 -31.53
C ILE A 41 3.77 -8.15 -32.68
N GLY A 42 3.08 -9.28 -32.46
CA GLY A 42 2.20 -9.89 -33.47
C GLY A 42 0.94 -9.07 -33.74
N VAL A 43 0.40 -8.39 -32.72
CA VAL A 43 -0.81 -7.57 -32.83
C VAL A 43 -0.54 -6.27 -33.61
N PHE A 44 0.55 -5.58 -33.29
CA PHE A 44 0.89 -4.31 -33.93
C PHE A 44 1.61 -4.47 -35.27
N GLY A 45 2.29 -5.61 -35.50
CA GLY A 45 3.01 -5.89 -36.73
C GLY A 45 4.14 -4.90 -37.02
N LEU A 46 4.68 -4.94 -38.25
CA LEU A 46 5.81 -4.11 -38.67
C LEU A 46 5.50 -2.61 -38.75
N ILE A 47 4.25 -2.23 -39.05
CA ILE A 47 3.85 -0.82 -39.19
C ILE A 47 3.56 -0.20 -37.82
N GLY A 48 3.10 -1.00 -36.85
CA GLY A 48 2.69 -0.53 -35.53
C GLY A 48 3.79 -0.40 -34.49
N GLN A 49 5.07 -0.34 -34.89
CA GLN A 49 6.21 -0.33 -33.96
C GLN A 49 6.20 0.87 -32.98
N GLU A 50 5.75 2.03 -33.44
CA GLU A 50 5.53 3.21 -32.59
C GLU A 50 4.48 2.95 -31.50
N PHE A 51 3.39 2.25 -31.84
CA PHE A 51 2.37 1.85 -30.88
C PHE A 51 2.86 0.79 -29.90
N LEU A 52 3.71 -0.13 -30.37
CA LEU A 52 4.38 -1.11 -29.50
C LEU A 52 5.31 -0.41 -28.49
N ALA A 53 6.10 0.56 -28.93
CA ALA A 53 6.96 1.35 -28.04
C ALA A 53 6.15 2.14 -27.00
N ALA A 54 5.03 2.74 -27.42
CA ALA A 54 4.10 3.42 -26.52
C ALA A 54 3.46 2.44 -25.52
N PHE A 55 3.09 1.23 -25.96
CA PHE A 55 2.56 0.17 -25.10
C PHE A 55 3.57 -0.25 -24.04
N ILE A 56 4.84 -0.51 -24.42
CA ILE A 56 5.90 -0.89 -23.47
C ILE A 56 6.09 0.19 -22.40
N THR A 57 6.13 1.46 -22.82
CA THR A 57 6.24 2.61 -21.91
C THR A 57 5.05 2.69 -20.96
N ALA A 58 3.82 2.53 -21.49
CA ALA A 58 2.61 2.54 -20.68
C ALA A 58 2.57 1.37 -19.69
N GLN A 59 2.98 0.18 -20.11
CA GLN A 59 3.04 -1.02 -19.27
C GLN A 59 4.06 -0.84 -18.14
N ALA A 60 5.24 -0.31 -18.43
CA ALA A 60 6.25 -0.01 -17.41
C ALA A 60 5.72 1.00 -16.38
N ASN A 61 5.12 2.11 -16.85
CA ASN A 61 4.52 3.11 -15.97
C ASN A 61 3.38 2.53 -15.12
N HIS A 62 2.54 1.66 -15.70
CA HIS A 62 1.48 0.98 -14.99
C HIS A 62 2.03 0.09 -13.87
N LEU A 63 3.08 -0.70 -14.15
CA LEU A 63 3.71 -1.57 -13.14
C LEU A 63 4.33 -0.77 -12.00
N VAL A 64 5.01 0.34 -12.31
CA VAL A 64 5.53 1.27 -11.30
C VAL A 64 4.39 1.86 -10.46
N GLY A 65 3.29 2.26 -11.10
CA GLY A 65 2.12 2.82 -10.42
C GLY A 65 1.46 1.83 -9.47
N VAL A 66 1.22 0.60 -9.93
CA VAL A 66 0.63 -0.49 -9.11
C VAL A 66 1.55 -0.86 -7.95
N GLY A 67 2.86 -1.01 -8.20
CA GLY A 67 3.83 -1.28 -7.14
C GLY A 67 3.91 -0.16 -6.11
N SER A 68 3.88 1.10 -6.55
CA SER A 68 3.86 2.26 -5.64
C SER A 68 2.59 2.30 -4.79
N LEU A 69 1.42 2.02 -5.39
CA LEU A 69 0.15 1.97 -4.67
C LEU A 69 0.15 0.86 -3.61
N ALA A 70 0.65 -0.33 -3.95
CA ALA A 70 0.83 -1.43 -3.01
C ALA A 70 1.73 -1.03 -1.84
N ALA A 71 2.86 -0.37 -2.13
CA ALA A 71 3.80 0.11 -1.12
C ALA A 71 3.20 1.17 -0.19
N VAL A 72 2.38 2.10 -0.72
CA VAL A 72 1.69 3.12 0.10
C VAL A 72 0.72 2.45 1.08
N HIS A 73 -0.06 1.47 0.64
CA HIS A 73 -0.95 0.73 1.54
C HIS A 73 -0.18 -0.04 2.61
N ALA A 74 0.91 -0.73 2.25
CA ALA A 74 1.77 -1.41 3.21
C ALA A 74 2.39 -0.44 4.23
N SER A 75 2.89 0.71 3.77
CA SER A 75 3.44 1.75 4.64
C SER A 75 2.39 2.36 5.56
N THR A 76 1.16 2.55 5.06
CA THR A 76 0.05 3.09 5.86
C THR A 76 -0.27 2.14 7.00
N ALA A 77 -0.39 0.84 6.70
CA ALA A 77 -0.60 -0.17 7.74
C ALA A 77 0.53 -0.19 8.77
N ALA A 78 1.79 -0.17 8.33
CA ALA A 78 2.94 -0.17 9.22
C ALA A 78 2.96 1.06 10.14
N SER A 79 2.70 2.26 9.60
CA SER A 79 2.61 3.50 10.38
C SER A 79 1.46 3.48 11.37
N THR A 80 0.29 2.92 11.00
CA THR A 80 -0.84 2.79 11.94
C THR A 80 -0.50 1.87 13.10
N VAL A 81 0.12 0.71 12.84
CA VAL A 81 0.53 -0.24 13.88
C VAL A 81 1.57 0.38 14.82
N ALA A 82 2.55 1.10 14.26
CA ALA A 82 3.56 1.80 15.06
C ALA A 82 2.94 2.88 15.96
N ALA A 83 2.01 3.67 15.41
CA ALA A 83 1.31 4.71 16.17
C ALA A 83 0.43 4.13 17.28
N LEU A 84 -0.21 2.98 17.06
CA LEU A 84 -0.97 2.28 18.10
C LEU A 84 -0.06 1.82 19.26
N ALA A 85 1.09 1.22 18.96
CA ALA A 85 2.03 0.81 19.98
C ALA A 85 2.55 2.01 20.81
N GLU A 86 2.79 3.14 20.17
CA GLU A 86 3.15 4.39 20.86
C GLU A 86 2.00 4.92 21.72
N PHE A 87 0.76 4.87 21.21
CA PHE A 87 -0.43 5.27 21.97
C PHE A 87 -0.58 4.43 23.26
N ASP A 88 -0.51 3.10 23.16
CA ASP A 88 -0.66 2.20 24.30
C ASP A 88 0.45 2.39 25.34
N ALA A 89 1.70 2.60 24.89
CA ALA A 89 2.82 2.87 25.78
C ALA A 89 2.64 4.18 26.57
N ASN A 90 2.16 5.23 25.91
CA ASN A 90 1.88 6.52 26.54
C ASN A 90 0.70 6.42 27.52
N ASP A 91 -0.36 5.70 27.17
CA ASP A 91 -1.52 5.49 28.06
C ASP A 91 -1.11 4.74 29.33
N ALA A 92 -0.35 3.65 29.20
CA ALA A 92 0.17 2.89 30.32
C ALA A 92 1.09 3.73 31.23
N ALA A 93 1.97 4.54 30.64
CA ALA A 93 2.84 5.44 31.39
C ALA A 93 2.05 6.52 32.13
N GLY A 94 1.02 7.10 31.50
CA GLY A 94 0.12 8.07 32.12
C GLY A 94 -0.66 7.45 33.29
N ALA A 95 -1.21 6.26 33.10
CA ALA A 95 -1.92 5.53 34.16
C ALA A 95 -1.00 5.21 35.35
N ALA A 96 0.26 4.82 35.11
CA ALA A 96 1.25 4.58 36.15
C ALA A 96 1.60 5.86 36.92
N ALA A 97 1.78 6.98 36.22
CA ALA A 97 2.05 8.28 36.83
C ALA A 97 0.90 8.73 37.74
N ILE A 98 -0.36 8.60 37.28
CA ILE A 98 -1.54 8.92 38.11
C ILE A 98 -1.60 8.02 39.34
N ARG A 99 -1.34 6.72 39.18
CA ARG A 99 -1.34 5.76 40.30
C ARG A 99 -0.25 6.06 41.33
N SER A 100 0.86 6.69 40.93
CA SER A 100 1.97 7.02 41.83
C SER A 100 1.67 8.16 42.82
N VAL A 101 0.62 8.95 42.56
CA VAL A 101 0.21 10.11 43.39
C VAL A 101 -1.12 9.89 44.12
N LEU A 102 -1.69 8.68 44.02
CA LEU A 102 -2.86 8.22 44.77
C LEU A 102 -2.42 7.30 45.92
#